data_AF-A0A951Q5D6-F1
#
_entry.id   AF-A0A951Q5D6-F1
#
_cell.length_a   1.000
_cell.length_b   1.000
_cell.length_c   1.000
_cell.angle_alpha   90.00
_cell.angle_beta   90.00
_cell.angle_gamma   90.00
#
_symmetry.space_group_name_H-M   'P 1'
#
loop_
_entity.id
_entity.type
_entity.pdbx_description
1 polymer ?
#
loop_
_entity_poly.entity_id
_entity_poly.type
_entity_poly.pdbx_seq_one_letter_code
_entity_poly.pdbx_strand_id
1 'polypeptide(L)' 'MKSNYWAEITTTTPDCIYYFGPFKTFESAQAAYPGYVEDLRSEGAREIKVLVKRCLPDVLTIFDEQDI' A
#
# COMPACT_ATOMS: atom_id res chain seq x y z
N MET A 1 -14.88 -10.18 -14.43
CA MET A 1 -14.42 -8.77 -14.44
C MET A 1 -12.93 -8.75 -14.16
N LYS A 2 -12.15 -7.86 -14.82
CA LYS A 2 -10.73 -7.68 -14.47
C LYS A 2 -10.63 -6.77 -13.24
N SER A 3 -9.89 -7.17 -12.22
CA SER A 3 -9.60 -6.34 -11.05
C SER A 3 -8.73 -5.14 -11.43
N ASN A 4 -8.89 -4.01 -10.73
CA ASN A 4 -8.06 -2.82 -10.89
C ASN A 4 -6.66 -3.03 -10.30
N TYR A 5 -5.72 -2.15 -10.65
CA TYR A 5 -4.41 -2.12 -10.01
C TYR A 5 -4.47 -1.43 -8.65
N TRP A 6 -3.65 -1.89 -7.73
CA TRP A 6 -3.46 -1.33 -6.40
C TRP A 6 -1.96 -1.31 -6.10
N ALA A 7 -1.52 -0.31 -5.34
CA ALA A 7 -0.23 -0.30 -4.70
C ALA A 7 -0.39 -0.92 -3.31
N GLU A 8 0.11 -2.14 -3.13
CA GLU A 8 0.32 -2.75 -1.83
C GLU A 8 1.63 -2.23 -1.25
N ILE A 9 1.57 -1.58 -0.09
CA ILE A 9 2.73 -1.01 0.60
C ILE A 9 2.85 -1.70 1.95
N THR A 10 3.98 -2.35 2.21
CA THR A 10 4.24 -3.01 3.50
C THR A 10 5.31 -2.25 4.27
N THR A 11 5.13 -2.07 5.57
CA THR A 11 6.09 -1.43 6.48
C THR A 11 6.41 -2.37 7.64
N THR A 12 7.56 -2.23 8.30
CA THR A 12 7.91 -3.07 9.48
C THR A 12 7.91 -2.32 10.80
N THR A 13 7.80 -1.00 10.77
CA THR A 13 7.65 -0.17 11.96
C THR A 13 6.83 1.05 11.57
N PRO A 14 5.54 1.14 11.94
CA PRO A 14 4.69 0.02 12.39
C PRO A 14 4.62 -1.13 11.37
N ASP A 15 4.27 -2.35 11.79
CA ASP A 15 4.02 -3.47 10.87
C ASP A 15 2.63 -3.33 10.26
N CYS A 16 2.59 -2.85 9.02
CA CYS A 16 1.36 -2.53 8.31
C CYS A 16 1.40 -3.01 6.87
N ILE A 17 0.23 -3.32 6.32
CA ILE A 17 -0.02 -3.46 4.89
C ILE A 17 -1.09 -2.45 4.49
N TYR A 18 -0.74 -1.56 3.56
CA TYR A 18 -1.64 -0.56 2.98
C TYR A 18 -1.96 -0.91 1.53
N TYR A 19 -3.21 -0.76 1.12
CA TYR A 19 -3.63 -0.87 -0.27
C TYR A 19 -4.17 0.47 -0.78
N PHE A 20 -3.42 1.11 -1.68
CA PHE A 20 -3.84 2.36 -2.32
C PHE A 20 -4.34 2.12 -3.75
N GLY A 21 -5.50 2.71 -4.08
CA GLY A 21 -6.19 2.50 -5.35
C GLY A 21 -7.70 2.73 -5.22
N PRO A 22 -8.52 2.18 -6.14
CA PRO A 22 -8.13 1.42 -7.33
C PRO A 22 -7.64 2.28 -8.49
N PHE A 23 -6.67 1.76 -9.25
CA PHE A 23 -6.12 2.37 -10.46
C PHE A 23 -6.54 1.59 -11.71
N LYS A 24 -6.91 2.30 -12.79
CA LYS A 24 -7.30 1.66 -14.06
C LYS A 24 -6.10 0.99 -14.75
N THR A 25 -4.92 1.59 -14.67
CA THR A 25 -3.70 1.11 -15.32
C THR A 25 -2.54 0.99 -14.35
N PHE A 26 -1.56 0.16 -14.71
CA PHE A 26 -0.35 -0.07 -13.92
C PHE A 26 0.47 1.23 -13.79
N GLU A 27 0.56 1.99 -14.86
CA GLU A 27 1.30 3.25 -14.95
C GLU A 27 0.71 4.31 -14.02
N SER A 28 -0.62 4.39 -13.92
CA SER A 28 -1.27 5.31 -12.99
C SER A 28 -0.99 4.95 -11.52
N ALA A 29 -0.90 3.66 -11.18
CA ALA A 29 -0.49 3.21 -9.85
C ALA A 29 1.00 3.49 -9.60
N GLN A 30 1.86 3.27 -10.60
CA GLN A 30 3.29 3.57 -10.52
C GLN A 30 3.58 5.06 -10.35
N ALA A 31 2.82 5.92 -11.01
CA ALA A 31 2.96 7.37 -10.87
C ALA A 31 2.47 7.88 -9.51
N ALA A 32 1.49 7.21 -8.90
CA ALA A 32 0.88 7.65 -7.64
C ALA A 32 1.60 7.14 -6.38
N TYR A 33 2.07 5.89 -6.35
CA TYR A 33 2.61 5.31 -5.11
C TYR A 33 3.78 6.09 -4.48
N PRO A 34 4.65 6.80 -5.21
CA PRO A 34 5.74 7.55 -4.58
C PRO A 34 5.23 8.60 -3.58
N GLY A 35 4.06 9.20 -3.81
CA GLY A 35 3.43 10.13 -2.86
C GLY A 35 3.06 9.44 -1.54
N TYR A 36 2.41 8.26 -1.61
CA TYR A 36 2.04 7.49 -0.42
C TYR A 36 3.27 7.03 0.37
N VAL A 37 4.35 6.65 -0.31
CA VAL A 37 5.61 6.28 0.35
C VAL A 37 6.21 7.46 1.09
N GLU A 38 6.18 8.66 0.50
CA GLU A 38 6.71 9.86 1.14
C GLU A 38 5.90 10.24 2.38
N ASP A 39 4.57 10.20 2.29
CA ASP A 39 3.68 10.45 3.42
C ASP A 39 3.97 9.47 4.56
N LEU A 40 4.00 8.16 4.28
CA LEU A 40 4.30 7.12 5.28
C LEU A 40 5.69 7.29 5.91
N ARG A 41 6.70 7.66 5.13
CA ARG A 41 8.05 7.95 5.66
C ARG A 41 8.04 9.16 6.58
N SER A 42 7.30 10.21 6.22
CA SER A 42 7.17 11.43 7.03
C SER A 42 6.47 11.15 8.36
N GLU A 43 5.58 10.16 8.40
CA GLU A 43 4.92 9.65 9.60
C GLU A 43 5.80 8.70 10.43
N GLY A 44 7.00 8.39 9.95
CA GLY A 44 7.98 7.57 10.65
C GLY A 44 7.98 6.09 10.28
N ALA A 45 7.24 5.69 9.23
CA ALA A 45 7.22 4.31 8.77
C ALA A 45 8.57 3.86 8.20
N ARG A 46 8.99 2.62 8.52
CA ARG A 46 10.30 2.07 8.13
C ARG A 46 10.22 0.78 7.33
N GLU A 47 11.31 0.49 6.60
CA GLU A 47 11.47 -0.67 5.72
C GLU A 47 10.32 -0.85 4.73
N ILE A 48 9.94 0.26 4.09
CA ILE A 48 8.80 0.30 3.17
C ILE A 48 9.10 -0.49 1.89
N LYS A 49 8.21 -1.43 1.54
CA LYS A 49 8.21 -2.14 0.25
C LYS A 49 6.92 -1.84 -0.49
N VAL A 50 7.00 -1.80 -1.82
CA VAL A 50 5.86 -1.52 -2.69
C VAL A 50 5.70 -2.63 -3.72
N LEU A 51 4.47 -3.11 -3.88
CA LEU A 51 4.07 -4.02 -4.92
C LEU A 51 2.82 -3.49 -5.64
N VAL A 52 2.98 -3.12 -6.92
CA VAL A 52 1.84 -2.78 -7.76
C VAL A 52 1.30 -4.06 -8.40
N LYS A 53 0.06 -4.43 -8.07
CA LYS A 53 -0.60 -5.66 -8.58
C LYS A 53 -2.07 -5.43 -8.84
N ARG A 54 -2.70 -6.34 -9.61
CA ARG A 54 -4.17 -6.38 -9.72
C ARG A 54 -4.74 -7.19 -8.56
N CYS A 55 -5.60 -6.59 -7.76
CA CYS A 55 -6.28 -7.26 -6.65
C CYS A 55 -7.61 -6.55 -6.33
N LEU A 56 -8.36 -7.14 -5.41
CA LEU A 56 -9.58 -6.57 -4.84
C LEU A 56 -9.46 -6.72 -3.31
N PRO A 57 -8.77 -5.79 -2.62
CA PRO A 57 -8.58 -5.90 -1.19
C PRO A 57 -9.90 -5.69 -0.45
N ASP A 58 -10.21 -6.58 0.49
CA ASP A 58 -11.38 -6.44 1.37
C ASP A 58 -11.11 -5.43 2.50
N VAL A 59 -9.85 -5.28 2.89
CA VAL A 59 -9.37 -4.35 3.93
C VAL A 59 -8.22 -3.53 3.34
N LEU A 60 -8.29 -2.21 3.50
CA LEU A 60 -7.32 -1.28 2.90
C LEU A 60 -6.09 -1.01 3.76
N THR A 61 -6.23 -1.15 5.08
CA THR A 61 -5.12 -1.01 6.04
C THR A 61 -5.20 -2.18 6.98
N ILE A 62 -4.17 -3.02 6.97
CA ILE A 62 -4.01 -4.15 7.87
C ILE A 62 -2.84 -3.79 8.78
N PHE A 63 -3.11 -3.69 10.08
CA PHE A 63 -2.09 -3.47 11.09
C PHE A 63 -2.06 -4.71 11.98
N ASP A 64 -0.86 -5.21 12.30
CA ASP A 64 -0.74 -6.29 13.27
C ASP A 64 -0.88 -5.68 14.67
N GLU A 65 -2.11 -5.68 15.21
CA GLU A 65 -2.33 -5.46 16.64
C GLU A 65 -1.73 -6.67 17.37
N GLN A 66 -0.45 -6.61 17.72
CA GLN A 66 0.04 -7.49 18.78
C GLN A 66 -0.63 -7.02 20.07
N ASP A 67 -1.76 -7.67 20.39
CA ASP A 67 -2.38 -7.66 21.71
C ASP A 67 -1.26 -7.95 22.74
N ILE A 68 -0.88 -6.91 23.51
CA ILE A 68 0.02 -7.03 24.67
C ILE A 68 -0.71 -7.71 25.82
#